data_AF-A0A4U9WJL9-F1
#
_entry.id   AF-A0A4U9WJL9-F1
#
_cell.length_a   1.000
_cell.length_b   1.000
_cell.length_c   1.000
_cell.angle_alpha   90.00
_cell.angle_beta   90.00
_cell.angle_gamma   90.00
#
_symmetry.space_group_name_H-M   'P 1'
#
loop_
_entity.id
_entity.type
_entity.pdbx_description
1 polymer ?
#
loop_
_entity_poly.entity_id
_entity_poly.type
_entity_poly.pdbx_seq_one_letter_code
_entity_poly.pdbx_strand_id
1 'polypeptide(L)'
;MMIRDPFEFQSGQLPLLISIPHAGTRLTPAVEKGLTDEARPLQDTDWHIPRLYDFTRAMGASVLVGNYSRLVIDLNRPADDKPLYTTATTGLFPDVLFDGRPSFLPDAAPSDEERAGYLQNIWQPYHQQLQNELARLKAQHGYALLFDAHSIASVIPRLFDGKLPDLNLGTNGGESCPASLSDRLVTCCQQQQQFSHVLNGRFKGGLHYPRLWSPAGTPARGTVGAGAGELYVRADI
;
A
#
# COMPACT_ATOMS: atom_id res chain seq x y z
N MET A 1 -18.01 -4.77 -18.77
CA MET A 1 -17.81 -5.82 -17.73
C MET A 1 -18.06 -5.18 -16.38
N MET A 2 -18.85 -5.81 -15.49
CA MET A 2 -19.04 -5.27 -14.14
C MET A 2 -17.82 -5.59 -13.28
N ILE A 3 -17.32 -4.59 -12.54
CA ILE A 3 -16.30 -4.77 -11.50
C ILE A 3 -16.89 -5.71 -10.44
N ARG A 4 -16.16 -6.78 -10.13
CA ARG A 4 -16.52 -7.78 -9.11
C ARG A 4 -15.32 -8.05 -8.21
N ASP A 5 -15.62 -8.35 -6.96
CA ASP A 5 -14.66 -8.72 -5.91
C ASP A 5 -13.42 -7.81 -5.94
N PRO A 6 -13.57 -6.52 -5.59
CA PRO A 6 -12.46 -5.55 -5.68
C PRO A 6 -11.27 -5.92 -4.77
N PHE A 7 -11.51 -6.77 -3.78
CA PHE A 7 -10.52 -7.27 -2.86
C PHE A 7 -10.89 -8.66 -2.34
N GLU A 8 -9.91 -9.34 -1.77
CA GLU A 8 -10.08 -10.49 -0.88
C GLU A 8 -9.83 -10.06 0.57
N PHE A 9 -10.70 -10.48 1.48
CA PHE A 9 -10.58 -10.16 2.90
C PHE A 9 -10.69 -11.41 3.76
N GLN A 10 -9.75 -11.56 4.69
CA GLN A 10 -9.81 -12.55 5.75
C GLN A 10 -9.74 -11.84 7.09
N SER A 11 -10.75 -12.03 7.93
CA SER A 11 -10.76 -11.51 9.30
C SER A 11 -9.91 -12.38 10.22
N GLY A 12 -9.15 -11.73 11.10
CA GLY A 12 -8.35 -12.32 12.16
C GLY A 12 -8.78 -11.88 13.57
N GLN A 13 -8.01 -12.28 14.56
CA GLN A 13 -8.25 -12.02 15.99
C GLN A 13 -7.12 -11.24 16.67
N LEU A 14 -6.01 -10.99 15.97
CA LEU A 14 -4.96 -10.11 16.46
C LEU A 14 -5.30 -8.64 16.15
N PRO A 15 -4.84 -7.67 16.95
CA PRO A 15 -4.97 -6.24 16.67
C PRO A 15 -4.02 -5.80 15.53
N LEU A 16 -3.98 -6.55 14.44
CA LEU A 16 -3.09 -6.37 13.29
C LEU A 16 -3.87 -6.66 12.00
N LEU A 17 -3.89 -5.68 11.11
CA LEU A 17 -4.36 -5.79 9.73
C LEU A 17 -3.17 -5.65 8.78
N ILE A 18 -2.98 -6.63 7.91
CA ILE A 18 -2.06 -6.57 6.77
C ILE A 18 -2.85 -6.09 5.54
N SER A 19 -2.46 -4.95 4.97
CA SER A 19 -2.99 -4.42 3.72
C SER A 19 -2.00 -4.75 2.59
N ILE A 20 -2.49 -5.31 1.49
CA ILE A 20 -1.71 -5.64 0.29
C ILE A 20 -2.42 -5.01 -0.92
N PRO A 21 -2.25 -3.70 -1.15
CA PRO A 21 -3.04 -2.95 -2.11
C PRO A 21 -2.64 -3.21 -3.58
N HIS A 22 -1.41 -3.67 -3.85
CA HIS A 22 -0.85 -3.69 -5.21
C HIS A 22 -0.58 -5.10 -5.76
N ALA A 23 -1.11 -6.16 -5.14
CA ALA A 23 -0.96 -7.53 -5.65
C ALA A 23 -1.98 -7.90 -6.75
N GLY A 24 -2.97 -7.05 -6.99
CA GLY A 24 -4.03 -7.30 -7.95
C GLY A 24 -3.53 -7.31 -9.39
N THR A 25 -4.10 -8.19 -10.21
CA THR A 25 -3.73 -8.35 -11.63
C THR A 25 -4.92 -8.23 -12.58
N ARG A 26 -6.14 -8.15 -12.05
CA ARG A 26 -7.34 -7.96 -12.88
C ARG A 26 -7.29 -6.60 -13.54
N LEU A 27 -7.59 -6.57 -14.82
CA LEU A 27 -7.75 -5.35 -15.62
C LEU A 27 -9.22 -5.16 -15.96
N THR A 28 -9.62 -3.91 -16.15
CA THR A 28 -10.90 -3.60 -16.79
C THR A 28 -10.71 -3.63 -18.31
N PRO A 29 -11.78 -3.82 -19.11
CA PRO A 29 -11.66 -3.88 -20.56
C PRO A 29 -10.99 -2.64 -21.18
N ALA A 30 -11.25 -1.46 -20.60
CA ALA A 30 -10.66 -0.20 -21.04
C ALA A 30 -9.15 -0.18 -20.81
N VAL A 31 -8.72 -0.61 -19.61
CA VAL A 31 -7.30 -0.67 -19.26
C VAL A 31 -6.60 -1.71 -20.14
N GLU A 32 -7.11 -2.94 -20.19
CA GLU A 32 -6.53 -4.05 -20.96
C GLU A 32 -6.34 -3.72 -22.45
N LYS A 33 -7.35 -3.08 -23.06
CA LYS A 33 -7.28 -2.62 -24.45
C LYS A 33 -6.28 -1.49 -24.64
N GLY A 34 -6.18 -0.59 -23.67
CA GLY A 34 -5.36 0.61 -23.74
C GLY A 34 -3.89 0.42 -23.43
N LEU A 35 -3.50 -0.66 -22.71
CA LEU A 35 -2.10 -0.85 -22.30
C LEU A 35 -1.13 -0.90 -23.48
N THR A 36 0.04 -0.29 -23.29
CA THR A 36 1.23 -0.52 -24.13
C THR A 36 1.76 -1.93 -23.94
N ASP A 37 2.57 -2.41 -24.89
CA ASP A 37 3.16 -3.75 -24.79
C ASP A 37 4.13 -3.86 -23.60
N GLU A 38 4.74 -2.73 -23.20
CA GLU A 38 5.59 -2.61 -22.03
C GLU A 38 4.82 -2.67 -20.71
N ALA A 39 3.57 -2.22 -20.69
CA ALA A 39 2.72 -2.23 -19.51
C ALA A 39 1.93 -3.55 -19.34
N ARG A 40 1.66 -4.29 -20.43
CA ARG A 40 0.95 -5.58 -20.41
C ARG A 40 1.47 -6.60 -19.38
N PRO A 41 2.79 -6.72 -19.11
CA PRO A 41 3.32 -7.63 -18.09
C PRO A 41 2.99 -7.23 -16.65
N LEU A 42 2.47 -6.01 -16.42
CA LEU A 42 2.15 -5.47 -15.09
C LEU A 42 3.37 -5.48 -14.14
N GLN A 43 4.53 -5.04 -14.64
CA GLN A 43 5.81 -5.12 -13.93
C GLN A 43 5.85 -4.37 -12.58
N ASP A 44 4.98 -3.37 -12.38
CA ASP A 44 4.91 -2.56 -11.15
C ASP A 44 3.95 -3.16 -10.09
N THR A 45 3.53 -4.42 -10.26
CA THR A 45 2.66 -5.19 -9.35
C THR A 45 3.46 -5.84 -8.24
N ASP A 46 2.88 -5.92 -7.05
CA ASP A 46 3.43 -6.59 -5.87
C ASP A 46 3.22 -8.11 -5.90
N TRP A 47 3.71 -8.75 -6.96
CA TRP A 47 3.43 -10.15 -7.32
C TRP A 47 3.65 -11.16 -6.18
N HIS A 48 4.69 -10.95 -5.37
CA HIS A 48 5.13 -11.92 -4.38
C HIS A 48 4.70 -11.60 -2.95
N ILE A 49 4.09 -10.44 -2.71
CA ILE A 49 3.68 -10.01 -1.37
C ILE A 49 2.62 -10.93 -0.74
N PRO A 50 1.56 -11.38 -1.45
CA PRO A 50 0.62 -12.33 -0.86
C PRO A 50 1.30 -13.63 -0.37
N ARG A 51 2.27 -14.14 -1.12
CA ARG A 51 3.05 -15.34 -0.74
C ARG A 51 3.98 -15.05 0.44
N LEU A 52 4.68 -13.91 0.43
CA LEU A 52 5.60 -13.52 1.49
C LEU A 52 4.88 -13.39 2.84
N TYR A 53 3.65 -12.88 2.84
CA TYR A 53 2.86 -12.62 4.05
C TYR A 53 1.85 -13.73 4.39
N ASP A 54 1.83 -14.85 3.66
CA ASP A 54 0.82 -15.91 3.87
C ASP A 54 0.80 -16.45 5.31
N PHE A 55 1.98 -16.48 5.97
CA PHE A 55 2.12 -16.89 7.36
C PHE A 55 1.28 -16.05 8.36
N THR A 56 0.96 -14.80 8.01
CA THR A 56 0.20 -13.89 8.88
C THR A 56 -1.24 -14.35 9.10
N ARG A 57 -1.80 -15.08 8.13
CA ARG A 57 -3.12 -15.72 8.25
C ARG A 57 -3.12 -16.76 9.37
N ALA A 58 -2.09 -17.61 9.40
CA ALA A 58 -1.92 -18.63 10.43
C ALA A 58 -1.63 -18.03 11.83
N MET A 59 -1.00 -16.85 11.88
CA MET A 59 -0.84 -16.09 13.13
C MET A 59 -2.16 -15.52 13.66
N GLY A 60 -3.21 -15.44 12.83
CA GLY A 60 -4.49 -14.85 13.19
C GLY A 60 -4.56 -13.34 12.96
N ALA A 61 -3.70 -12.76 12.11
CA ALA A 61 -3.86 -11.40 11.64
C ALA A 61 -4.99 -11.31 10.61
N SER A 62 -5.63 -10.14 10.52
CA SER A 62 -6.53 -9.83 9.42
C SER A 62 -5.71 -9.50 8.18
N VAL A 63 -6.18 -9.89 7.00
CA VAL A 63 -5.49 -9.67 5.72
C VAL A 63 -6.46 -9.16 4.67
N LEU A 64 -6.10 -8.07 4.01
CA LEU A 64 -6.86 -7.44 2.92
C LEU A 64 -5.97 -7.32 1.68
N VAL A 65 -6.40 -7.87 0.55
CA VAL A 65 -5.63 -7.91 -0.71
C VAL A 65 -6.44 -7.31 -1.85
N GLY A 66 -5.89 -6.34 -2.56
CA GLY A 66 -6.53 -5.76 -3.75
C GLY A 66 -6.49 -6.73 -4.95
N ASN A 67 -7.58 -6.82 -5.71
CA ASN A 67 -7.68 -7.76 -6.84
C ASN A 67 -7.41 -7.13 -8.21
N TYR A 68 -7.51 -5.80 -8.32
CA TYR A 68 -7.27 -5.07 -9.56
C TYR A 68 -5.86 -4.50 -9.60
N SER A 69 -5.27 -4.46 -10.79
CA SER A 69 -3.95 -3.88 -10.98
C SER A 69 -3.96 -2.40 -10.61
N ARG A 70 -2.84 -1.93 -10.06
CA ARG A 70 -2.60 -0.50 -9.85
C ARG A 70 -2.74 0.35 -11.11
N LEU A 71 -2.58 -0.25 -12.30
CA LEU A 71 -2.81 0.43 -13.58
C LEU A 71 -4.30 0.70 -13.86
N VAL A 72 -5.21 0.04 -13.13
CA VAL A 72 -6.64 0.39 -13.10
C VAL A 72 -6.86 1.54 -12.13
N ILE A 73 -6.43 1.38 -10.88
CA ILE A 73 -6.48 2.39 -9.83
C ILE A 73 -5.49 2.03 -8.73
N ASP A 74 -4.69 2.99 -8.28
CA ASP A 74 -3.69 2.79 -7.23
C ASP A 74 -4.35 2.88 -5.84
N LEU A 75 -4.49 1.73 -5.18
CA LEU A 75 -5.11 1.62 -3.85
C LEU A 75 -4.26 2.21 -2.70
N ASN A 76 -3.02 2.63 -2.97
CA ASN A 76 -2.18 3.35 -2.01
C ASN A 76 -2.03 4.84 -2.39
N ARG A 77 -3.05 5.40 -3.05
CA ARG A 77 -3.20 6.83 -3.35
C ARG A 77 -4.50 7.38 -2.78
N PRO A 78 -4.56 8.69 -2.46
CA PRO A 78 -5.78 9.28 -1.92
C PRO A 78 -6.77 9.48 -3.07
N ALA A 79 -8.07 9.47 -2.77
CA ALA A 79 -9.12 9.68 -3.77
C ALA A 79 -9.04 11.05 -4.48
N ASP A 80 -8.40 12.05 -3.86
CA ASP A 80 -8.19 13.39 -4.44
C ASP A 80 -6.89 13.52 -5.25
N ASP A 81 -6.19 12.40 -5.47
CA ASP A 81 -4.95 12.27 -6.25
C ASP A 81 -3.83 13.26 -5.86
N LYS A 82 -3.83 13.73 -4.60
CA LYS A 82 -2.74 14.58 -4.11
C LYS A 82 -1.43 13.79 -4.04
N PRO A 83 -0.32 14.31 -4.61
CA PRO A 83 0.97 13.64 -4.56
C PRO A 83 1.46 13.41 -3.13
N LEU A 84 2.02 12.22 -2.83
CA LEU A 84 2.69 11.94 -1.55
C LEU A 84 4.06 12.59 -1.41
N TYR A 85 4.78 12.68 -2.52
CA TYR A 85 6.16 13.08 -2.55
C TYR A 85 6.32 14.23 -3.53
N THR A 86 7.30 15.09 -3.25
CA THR A 86 7.69 16.21 -4.11
C THR A 86 8.52 15.78 -5.32
N THR A 87 8.91 14.50 -5.37
CA THR A 87 9.67 13.88 -6.47
C THR A 87 8.73 13.17 -7.45
N ALA A 88 9.27 12.66 -8.57
CA ALA A 88 8.48 11.90 -9.55
C ALA A 88 7.67 10.79 -8.86
N THR A 89 6.37 10.81 -9.06
CA THR A 89 5.42 9.83 -8.53
C THR A 89 4.44 9.43 -9.62
N THR A 90 3.77 8.30 -9.41
CA THR A 90 2.56 7.93 -10.13
C THR A 90 1.34 8.46 -9.37
N GLY A 91 0.28 8.87 -10.09
CA GLY A 91 -1.01 9.27 -9.50
C GLY A 91 -1.92 8.08 -9.20
N LEU A 92 -3.14 8.38 -8.76
CA LEU A 92 -4.25 7.46 -8.48
C LEU A 92 -4.62 6.63 -9.71
N PHE A 93 -4.45 7.20 -10.90
CA PHE A 93 -4.58 6.52 -12.19
C PHE A 93 -3.24 6.57 -12.92
N PRO A 94 -2.32 5.62 -12.68
CA PRO A 94 -0.97 5.67 -13.23
C PRO A 94 -0.95 5.63 -14.76
N ASP A 95 -0.50 6.72 -15.39
CA ASP A 95 -0.34 6.86 -16.84
C ASP A 95 1.09 6.53 -17.34
N VAL A 96 2.02 6.36 -16.40
CA VAL A 96 3.41 5.98 -16.63
C VAL A 96 3.83 4.86 -15.68
N LEU A 97 4.63 3.93 -16.17
CA LEU A 97 5.30 2.91 -15.38
C LEU A 97 6.39 3.55 -14.51
N PHE A 98 6.90 2.80 -13.53
CA PHE A 98 7.95 3.28 -12.64
C PHE A 98 9.23 3.70 -13.38
N ASP A 99 9.61 2.98 -14.42
CA ASP A 99 10.75 3.33 -15.29
C ASP A 99 10.49 4.51 -16.23
N GLY A 100 9.25 5.01 -16.30
CA GLY A 100 8.85 6.19 -17.06
C GLY A 100 8.27 5.91 -18.44
N ARG A 101 8.18 4.64 -18.86
CA ARG A 101 7.48 4.28 -20.10
C ARG A 101 5.97 4.52 -19.96
N PRO A 102 5.25 4.91 -21.03
CA PRO A 102 3.81 5.10 -20.96
C PRO A 102 3.06 3.81 -20.60
N SER A 103 2.08 3.91 -19.70
CA SER A 103 1.20 2.78 -19.37
C SER A 103 0.21 2.49 -20.50
N PHE A 104 -0.24 3.53 -21.21
CA PHE A 104 -1.29 3.44 -22.23
C PHE A 104 -0.80 3.91 -23.60
N LEU A 105 -1.37 3.32 -24.66
CA LEU A 105 -1.26 3.83 -26.01
C LEU A 105 -1.82 5.27 -26.08
N PRO A 106 -1.37 6.09 -27.05
CA PRO A 106 -1.89 7.45 -27.23
C PRO A 106 -3.42 7.46 -27.29
N ASP A 107 -4.04 8.34 -26.50
CA ASP A 107 -5.50 8.52 -26.40
C ASP A 107 -6.30 7.27 -25.99
N ALA A 108 -5.63 6.25 -25.42
CA ALA A 108 -6.24 4.99 -25.00
C ALA A 108 -6.31 4.79 -23.48
N ALA A 109 -6.00 5.84 -22.70
CA ALA A 109 -6.20 5.81 -21.25
C ALA A 109 -7.70 5.76 -20.90
N PRO A 110 -8.08 5.18 -19.75
CA PRO A 110 -9.47 5.17 -19.31
C PRO A 110 -10.06 6.59 -19.23
N SER A 111 -11.30 6.72 -19.68
CA SER A 111 -12.08 7.95 -19.59
C SER A 111 -12.38 8.35 -18.14
N ASP A 112 -12.79 9.59 -17.92
CA ASP A 112 -13.16 10.07 -16.58
C ASP A 112 -14.37 9.31 -16.01
N GLU A 113 -15.31 8.88 -16.85
CA GLU A 113 -16.45 8.05 -16.43
C GLU A 113 -15.99 6.67 -15.93
N GLU A 114 -15.06 6.04 -16.65
CA GLU A 114 -14.48 4.76 -16.24
C GLU A 114 -13.68 4.90 -14.94
N ARG A 115 -12.85 5.95 -14.83
CA ARG A 115 -12.08 6.28 -13.62
C ARG A 115 -12.98 6.52 -12.42
N ALA A 116 -14.08 7.26 -12.58
CA ALA A 116 -15.09 7.45 -11.54
C ALA A 116 -15.70 6.11 -11.12
N GLY A 117 -15.97 5.22 -12.07
CA GLY A 117 -16.39 3.85 -11.82
C GLY A 117 -15.37 3.04 -11.01
N TYR A 118 -14.06 3.18 -11.27
CA TYR A 118 -13.01 2.51 -10.51
C TYR A 118 -12.93 3.03 -9.07
N LEU A 119 -13.05 4.35 -8.90
CA LEU A 119 -13.09 4.97 -7.58
C LEU A 119 -14.25 4.43 -6.75
N GLN A 120 -15.45 4.37 -7.33
CA GLN A 120 -16.66 3.93 -6.65
C GLN A 120 -16.67 2.43 -6.35
N ASN A 121 -16.17 1.60 -7.26
CA ASN A 121 -16.37 0.15 -7.19
C ASN A 121 -15.12 -0.64 -6.79
N ILE A 122 -13.95 0.00 -6.72
CA ILE A 122 -12.67 -0.64 -6.32
C ILE A 122 -12.07 0.08 -5.12
N TRP A 123 -11.74 1.36 -5.27
CA TRP A 123 -11.06 2.14 -4.23
C TRP A 123 -11.94 2.31 -2.98
N GLN A 124 -13.17 2.80 -3.14
CA GLN A 124 -14.08 3.03 -2.01
C GLN A 124 -14.36 1.75 -1.22
N PRO A 125 -14.73 0.60 -1.83
CA PRO A 125 -14.92 -0.65 -1.11
C PRO A 125 -13.67 -1.12 -0.37
N TYR A 126 -12.49 -1.03 -0.99
CA TYR A 126 -11.22 -1.42 -0.36
C TYR A 126 -10.97 -0.61 0.92
N HIS A 127 -11.03 0.72 0.82
CA HIS A 127 -10.78 1.60 1.97
C HIS A 127 -11.89 1.51 3.03
N GLN A 128 -13.14 1.28 2.64
CA GLN A 128 -14.22 1.04 3.60
C GLN A 128 -13.98 -0.25 4.39
N GLN A 129 -13.56 -1.34 3.73
CA GLN A 129 -13.23 -2.59 4.42
C GLN A 129 -12.05 -2.42 5.38
N LEU A 130 -11.00 -1.71 4.94
CA LEU A 130 -9.85 -1.38 5.79
C LEU A 130 -10.26 -0.59 7.03
N GLN A 131 -11.08 0.46 6.87
CA GLN A 131 -11.58 1.27 7.99
C GLN A 131 -12.45 0.45 8.95
N ASN A 132 -13.38 -0.35 8.40
CA ASN A 132 -14.26 -1.21 9.19
C ASN A 132 -13.47 -2.18 10.06
N GLU A 133 -12.44 -2.80 9.48
CA GLU A 133 -11.63 -3.79 10.19
C GLU A 133 -10.76 -3.15 11.27
N LEU A 134 -10.11 -2.01 10.98
CA LEU A 134 -9.34 -1.29 11.99
C LEU A 134 -10.22 -0.80 13.14
N ALA A 135 -11.43 -0.34 12.85
CA ALA A 135 -12.40 0.05 13.87
C ALA A 135 -12.82 -1.14 14.74
N ARG A 136 -13.10 -2.30 14.13
CA ARG A 136 -13.43 -3.54 14.84
C ARG A 136 -12.31 -4.00 15.75
N LEU A 137 -11.07 -4.07 15.24
CA LEU A 137 -9.89 -4.46 16.02
C LEU A 137 -9.64 -3.51 17.19
N LYS A 138 -9.76 -2.20 16.96
CA LYS A 138 -9.63 -1.19 18.01
C LYS A 138 -10.71 -1.33 19.09
N ALA A 139 -11.96 -1.60 18.70
CA ALA A 139 -13.04 -1.83 19.66
C ALA A 139 -12.80 -3.07 20.53
N GLN A 140 -12.22 -4.13 19.96
CA GLN A 140 -11.94 -5.40 20.65
C GLN A 140 -10.70 -5.34 21.54
N HIS A 141 -9.65 -4.64 21.14
CA HIS A 141 -8.33 -4.70 21.80
C HIS A 141 -7.89 -3.36 22.42
N GLY A 142 -8.64 -2.28 22.24
CA GLY A 142 -8.26 -0.92 22.62
C GLY A 142 -7.31 -0.22 21.65
N TYR A 143 -6.71 -0.97 20.71
CA TYR A 143 -5.84 -0.47 19.65
C TYR A 143 -5.91 -1.39 18.42
N ALA A 144 -5.42 -0.90 17.28
CA ALA A 144 -5.25 -1.69 16.06
C ALA A 144 -3.96 -1.24 15.37
N LEU A 145 -3.27 -2.16 14.71
CA LEU A 145 -2.10 -1.87 13.90
C LEU A 145 -2.45 -2.11 12.44
N LEU A 146 -2.08 -1.17 11.58
CA LEU A 146 -2.09 -1.34 10.14
C LEU A 146 -0.65 -1.56 9.68
N PHE A 147 -0.45 -2.60 8.88
CA PHE A 147 0.81 -2.89 8.22
C PHE A 147 0.56 -2.93 6.72
N ASP A 148 0.99 -1.88 6.02
CA ASP A 148 0.86 -1.81 4.56
C ASP A 148 2.07 -2.50 3.92
N ALA A 149 1.81 -3.59 3.20
CA ALA A 149 2.83 -4.48 2.68
C ALA A 149 2.98 -4.26 1.17
N HIS A 150 4.19 -3.87 0.78
CA HIS A 150 4.51 -3.52 -0.59
C HIS A 150 5.77 -4.18 -1.09
N SER A 151 5.92 -4.19 -2.41
CA SER A 151 7.19 -4.46 -3.04
C SER A 151 7.59 -3.44 -4.11
N ILE A 152 8.87 -3.42 -4.44
CA ILE A 152 9.37 -2.61 -5.55
C ILE A 152 10.72 -3.14 -6.04
N ALA A 153 11.00 -2.95 -7.34
CA ALA A 153 12.33 -3.21 -7.87
C ALA A 153 13.37 -2.31 -7.17
N SER A 154 14.53 -2.86 -6.79
CA SER A 154 15.48 -2.11 -5.96
C SER A 154 16.26 -1.02 -6.68
N VAL A 155 16.23 -1.02 -8.02
CA VAL A 155 16.94 -0.05 -8.86
C VAL A 155 15.95 0.50 -9.88
N ILE A 156 15.47 1.72 -9.62
CA ILE A 156 14.61 2.46 -10.54
C ILE A 156 15.14 3.88 -10.62
N PRO A 157 16.11 4.16 -11.52
CA PRO A 157 16.83 5.44 -11.56
C PRO A 157 15.94 6.67 -11.68
N ARG A 158 14.74 6.51 -12.27
CA ARG A 158 13.74 7.58 -12.37
C ARG A 158 13.14 7.97 -11.01
N LEU A 159 13.03 7.03 -10.07
CA LEU A 159 12.36 7.25 -8.78
C LEU A 159 13.31 7.56 -7.63
N PHE A 160 14.55 7.05 -7.69
CA PHE A 160 15.59 7.22 -6.67
C PHE A 160 16.98 6.84 -7.21
N ASP A 161 18.00 7.43 -6.60
CA ASP A 161 19.40 7.12 -6.92
C ASP A 161 19.85 5.82 -6.27
N GLY A 162 20.64 5.05 -7.02
CA GLY A 162 21.29 3.84 -6.52
C GLY A 162 20.33 2.68 -6.28
N LYS A 163 20.69 1.85 -5.30
CA LYS A 163 19.96 0.64 -4.93
C LYS A 163 19.34 0.81 -3.56
N LEU A 164 18.05 0.50 -3.45
CA LEU A 164 17.34 0.52 -2.16
C LEU A 164 17.84 -0.58 -1.21
N PRO A 165 17.80 -0.33 0.10
CA PRO A 165 17.87 -1.39 1.10
C PRO A 165 16.80 -2.45 0.86
N ASP A 166 17.02 -3.68 1.33
CA ASP A 166 16.11 -4.80 1.07
C ASP A 166 14.78 -4.63 1.83
N LEU A 167 14.83 -4.07 3.05
CA LEU A 167 13.65 -3.78 3.89
C LEU A 167 13.54 -2.26 4.14
N ASN A 168 12.50 -1.62 3.65
CA ASN A 168 12.26 -0.18 3.82
C ASN A 168 11.03 0.04 4.69
N LEU A 169 11.25 0.38 5.96
CA LEU A 169 10.20 0.69 6.92
C LEU A 169 9.83 2.16 6.83
N GLY A 170 8.54 2.48 6.76
CA GLY A 170 7.99 3.83 6.72
C GLY A 170 7.03 4.08 7.88
N THR A 171 7.21 5.20 8.57
CA THR A 171 6.35 5.64 9.70
C THR A 171 5.88 7.09 9.54
N ASN A 172 5.90 7.58 8.32
CA ASN A 172 5.74 8.98 7.93
C ASN A 172 6.59 9.92 8.80
N GLY A 173 7.86 9.59 8.98
CA GLY A 173 8.76 10.38 9.83
C GLY A 173 8.43 10.30 11.34
N GLY A 174 7.70 9.27 11.77
CA GLY A 174 7.29 9.07 13.17
C GLY A 174 5.84 9.48 13.46
N GLU A 175 5.14 10.09 12.50
CA GLU A 175 3.76 10.56 12.67
C GLU A 175 2.72 9.44 12.61
N SER A 176 3.00 8.35 11.89
CA SER A 176 2.03 7.26 11.70
C SER A 176 2.26 6.06 12.61
N CYS A 177 3.42 5.96 13.27
CA CYS A 177 3.74 4.85 14.16
C CYS A 177 4.56 5.35 15.36
N PRO A 178 4.16 5.00 16.61
CA PRO A 178 4.94 5.34 17.81
C PRO A 178 6.38 4.82 17.72
N ALA A 179 7.34 5.64 18.18
CA ALA A 179 8.76 5.30 18.15
C ALA A 179 9.06 3.95 18.80
N SER A 180 8.42 3.65 19.94
CA SER A 180 8.60 2.38 20.65
C SER A 180 8.25 1.14 19.82
N LEU A 181 7.33 1.25 18.86
CA LEU A 181 6.98 0.15 17.96
C LEU A 181 7.96 0.07 16.78
N SER A 182 8.33 1.21 16.17
CA SER A 182 9.31 1.22 15.08
C SER A 182 10.69 0.77 15.54
N ASP A 183 11.09 1.11 16.77
CA ASP A 183 12.37 0.70 17.36
C ASP A 183 12.45 -0.81 17.55
N ARG A 184 11.32 -1.45 17.90
CA ARG A 184 11.23 -2.91 17.99
C ARG A 184 11.36 -3.57 16.62
N LEU A 185 10.74 -3.00 15.57
CA LEU A 185 10.89 -3.50 14.21
C LEU A 185 12.34 -3.37 13.71
N VAL A 186 12.97 -2.22 13.96
CA VAL A 186 14.39 -2.00 13.63
C VAL A 186 15.29 -2.96 14.39
N THR A 187 15.05 -3.16 15.69
CA THR A 187 15.81 -4.12 16.51
C THR A 187 15.71 -5.54 15.94
N CYS A 188 14.51 -5.97 15.50
CA CYS A 188 14.34 -7.26 14.83
C CYS A 188 15.16 -7.34 13.54
N CYS A 189 15.16 -6.29 12.72
CA CYS A 189 15.98 -6.22 11.50
C CYS A 189 17.48 -6.25 11.80
N GLN A 190 17.93 -5.73 12.95
CA GLN A 190 19.34 -5.76 13.37
C GLN A 190 19.79 -7.15 13.87
N GLN A 191 18.87 -8.06 14.21
CA GLN A 191 19.20 -9.43 14.63
C GLN A 191 19.62 -10.35 13.48
N GLN A 192 19.63 -9.86 12.24
CA GLN A 192 20.00 -10.62 11.05
C GLN A 192 21.00 -9.82 10.21
N GLN A 193 21.77 -10.52 9.37
CA GLN A 193 22.79 -9.92 8.49
C GLN A 193 22.52 -10.12 7.00
N GLN A 194 21.46 -10.84 6.64
CA GLN A 194 21.16 -11.22 5.26
C GLN A 194 20.53 -10.08 4.45
N PHE A 195 19.70 -9.26 5.09
CA PHE A 195 18.93 -8.19 4.46
C PHE A 195 19.34 -6.84 5.02
N SER A 196 19.67 -5.90 4.14
CA SER A 196 19.84 -4.50 4.51
C SER A 196 18.48 -3.88 4.87
N HIS A 197 18.46 -2.91 5.78
CA HIS A 197 17.22 -2.25 6.18
C HIS A 197 17.40 -0.75 6.41
N VAL A 198 16.31 0.00 6.29
CA VAL A 198 16.24 1.43 6.61
C VAL A 198 14.87 1.78 7.18
N LEU A 199 14.84 2.76 8.09
CA LEU A 199 13.62 3.39 8.60
C LEU A 199 13.51 4.81 8.02
N ASN A 200 12.36 5.14 7.45
CA ASN A 200 12.06 6.44 6.83
C ASN A 200 13.09 6.89 5.78
N GLY A 201 13.57 5.92 4.97
CA GLY A 201 14.45 6.17 3.83
C GLY A 201 13.73 6.82 2.65
N ARG A 202 13.82 6.21 1.46
CA ARG A 202 13.11 6.71 0.26
C ARG A 202 11.58 6.65 0.42
N PHE A 203 11.10 5.54 0.96
CA PHE A 203 9.70 5.33 1.30
C PHE A 203 9.50 5.65 2.76
N LYS A 204 8.86 6.79 3.02
CA LYS A 204 8.57 7.23 4.38
C LYS A 204 7.25 6.69 4.89
N GLY A 205 6.39 6.11 4.06
CA GLY A 205 5.00 5.82 4.41
C GLY A 205 4.08 6.99 4.07
N GLY A 206 2.83 6.71 3.70
CA GLY A 206 1.80 7.69 3.33
C GLY A 206 0.78 7.96 4.45
N LEU A 207 0.32 9.20 4.52
CA LEU A 207 -0.87 9.62 5.27
C LEU A 207 -2.12 9.56 4.38
N HIS A 208 -2.38 8.45 3.69
CA HIS A 208 -3.53 8.37 2.77
C HIS A 208 -4.79 7.82 3.39
N TYR A 209 -4.67 7.02 4.45
CA TYR A 209 -5.80 6.69 5.29
C TYR A 209 -6.18 7.98 6.02
N PRO A 210 -7.28 8.66 5.63
CA PRO A 210 -7.61 9.95 6.20
C PRO A 210 -7.71 9.77 7.70
N ARG A 211 -6.79 10.42 8.43
CA ARG A 211 -6.80 10.62 9.88
C ARG A 211 -7.71 9.62 10.61
N LEU A 212 -7.19 8.41 10.89
CA LEU A 212 -7.77 7.50 11.90
C LEU A 212 -7.72 8.11 13.33
N TRP A 213 -7.37 9.40 13.45
CA TRP A 213 -7.33 10.17 14.66
C TRP A 213 -7.48 11.68 14.41
N SER A 214 -8.47 12.29 15.07
CA SER A 214 -8.42 13.68 15.55
C SER A 214 -8.56 13.62 17.07
N PRO A 215 -7.61 14.17 17.86
CA PRO A 215 -7.80 14.30 19.29
C PRO A 215 -8.77 15.46 19.52
N ALA A 216 -10.03 15.15 19.81
CA ALA A 216 -10.88 16.12 20.47
C ALA A 216 -10.42 16.22 21.94
N GLY A 217 -9.48 17.14 22.18
CA GLY A 217 -9.21 17.70 23.51
C GLY A 217 -8.30 16.90 24.43
N THR A 218 -7.29 17.62 24.95
CA THR A 218 -6.46 17.36 26.15
C THR A 218 -5.10 16.67 25.93
N PRO A 219 -3.99 17.26 26.40
CA PRO A 219 -2.67 16.64 26.34
C PRO A 219 -2.49 15.70 27.54
N ALA A 220 -2.31 14.40 27.30
CA ALA A 220 -1.90 13.48 28.35
C ALA A 220 -0.96 12.41 27.80
N ARG A 221 0.15 12.28 28.51
CA ARG A 221 1.17 11.25 28.42
C ARG A 221 0.54 9.86 28.27
N GLY A 222 1.03 9.09 27.29
CA GLY A 222 0.93 7.63 27.27
C GLY A 222 -0.45 7.05 26.94
N THR A 223 -0.85 7.07 25.67
CA THR A 223 -1.83 6.11 25.13
C THR A 223 -1.42 5.74 23.70
N VAL A 224 -1.06 4.47 23.50
CA VAL A 224 -0.62 3.88 22.22
C VAL A 224 -1.87 3.64 21.37
N GLY A 225 -2.24 4.61 20.54
CA GLY A 225 -3.42 4.57 19.68
C GLY A 225 -3.03 4.50 18.20
N ALA A 226 -3.43 3.41 17.55
CA ALA A 226 -3.34 3.14 16.11
C ALA A 226 -2.03 3.54 15.40
N GLY A 227 -1.10 2.58 15.28
CA GLY A 227 0.06 2.71 14.40
C GLY A 227 -0.27 2.21 13.00
N ALA A 228 -0.12 3.04 11.97
CA ALA A 228 0.01 2.63 10.59
C ALA A 228 1.50 2.66 10.21
N GLY A 229 2.08 1.49 9.95
CA GLY A 229 3.41 1.38 9.34
C GLY A 229 3.27 0.90 7.90
N GLU A 230 4.05 1.46 6.99
CA GLU A 230 4.25 0.87 5.66
C GLU A 230 5.59 0.13 5.65
N LEU A 231 5.66 -1.05 5.05
CA LEU A 231 6.91 -1.73 4.75
C LEU A 231 6.94 -2.02 3.26
N TYR A 232 7.96 -1.48 2.59
CA TYR A 232 8.31 -1.84 1.23
C TYR A 232 9.43 -2.89 1.31
N VAL A 233 9.12 -4.12 0.89
CA VAL A 233 10.06 -5.21 0.74
C VAL A 233 10.57 -5.23 -0.69
N ARG A 234 11.87 -5.33 -0.90
CA ARG A 234 12.43 -5.46 -2.24
C ARG A 234 11.84 -6.66 -3.00
N ALA A 235 11.40 -6.42 -4.25
CA ALA A 235 10.74 -7.42 -5.09
C ALA A 235 11.69 -8.33 -5.89
N ASP A 236 12.99 -8.04 -5.91
CA ASP A 236 13.96 -8.73 -6.79
C ASP A 236 14.38 -10.14 -6.29
N ILE A 237 13.46 -10.90 -5.68
CA ILE A 237 13.68 -12.30 -5.26
C ILE A 237 12.91 -13.23 -6.18
#